data_AF-A0A3D0DFZ5-F1
#
_entry.id   AF-A0A3D0DFZ5-F1
#
_cell.length_a   1.000
_cell.length_b   1.000
_cell.length_c   1.000
_cell.angle_alpha   90.00
_cell.angle_beta   90.00
_cell.angle_gamma   90.00
#
_symmetry.space_group_name_H-M   'P 1'
#
loop_
_entity.id
_entity.type
_entity.pdbx_description
1 polymer ?
#
loop_
_entity_poly.entity_id
_entity_poly.type
_entity_poly.pdbx_seq_one_letter_code
_entity_poly.pdbx_strand_id
1 'polypeptide(L)'
;MKIIAYLSLMKPRIMLLVLLTGAASLVVNGSLIQLGWPDGASRFALILLALLLTGGSANAFNMYFEREVDSRMSRTRDKRPLPLGLIAPRNAFVFASTIGVIGVAIFATYFN
;
A
#
# COMPACT_ATOMS: atom_id res chain seq x y z
N MET A 1 0.01 18.08 7.25
CA MET A 1 1.15 18.13 6.30
C MET A 1 2.00 16.84 6.26
N LYS A 2 2.48 16.28 7.38
CA LYS A 2 3.34 15.07 7.37
C LYS A 2 2.61 13.76 7.02
N ILE A 3 1.41 13.51 7.55
CA ILE A 3 0.64 12.26 7.28
C ILE A 3 0.32 12.11 5.79
N ILE A 4 -0.11 13.20 5.15
CA ILE A 4 -0.44 13.22 3.71
C ILE A 4 0.80 12.86 2.86
N ALA A 5 2.00 13.26 3.29
CA ALA A 5 3.23 12.89 2.60
C ALA A 5 3.52 11.38 2.71
N TYR A 6 3.23 10.73 3.85
CA TYR A 6 3.39 9.27 3.97
C TYR A 6 2.34 8.53 3.13
N LEU A 7 1.09 9.00 3.15
CA LEU A 7 0.04 8.43 2.31
C LEU A 7 0.33 8.59 0.82
N SER A 8 1.00 9.66 0.41
CA SER A 8 1.37 9.85 -1.01
C SER A 8 2.45 8.87 -1.47
N LEU A 9 3.29 8.33 -0.58
CA LEU A 9 4.23 7.25 -0.90
C LEU A 9 3.50 5.98 -1.37
N MET A 10 2.30 5.72 -0.85
CA MET A 10 1.51 4.55 -1.21
C MET A 10 0.85 4.67 -2.59
N LYS A 11 0.90 5.85 -3.23
CA LYS A 11 0.23 6.15 -4.52
C LYS A 11 -1.27 5.77 -4.53
N PRO A 12 -2.12 6.45 -3.74
CA PRO A 12 -3.51 6.05 -3.49
C PRO A 12 -4.36 5.90 -4.77
N ARG A 13 -4.09 6.69 -5.81
CA ARG A 13 -4.78 6.57 -7.10
C ARG A 13 -4.52 5.24 -7.80
N ILE A 14 -3.28 4.74 -7.74
CA ILE A 14 -2.92 3.45 -8.32
C ILE A 14 -3.47 2.33 -7.43
N MET A 15 -3.37 2.49 -6.12
CA MET A 15 -3.90 1.51 -5.16
C MET A 15 -5.40 1.32 -5.25
N LEU A 16 -6.17 2.35 -5.64
CA LEU A 16 -7.61 2.19 -5.87
C LEU A 16 -7.89 1.13 -6.93
N LEU A 17 -7.16 1.13 -8.05
CA LEU A 17 -7.32 0.12 -9.09
C LEU A 17 -6.96 -1.28 -8.56
N VAL A 18 -5.86 -1.40 -7.80
CA VAL A 18 -5.42 -2.67 -7.20
C VAL A 18 -6.44 -3.21 -6.21
N LEU A 19 -7.03 -2.34 -5.38
CA LEU A 19 -8.05 -2.72 -4.43
C LEU A 19 -9.35 -3.15 -5.12
N LEU A 20 -9.75 -2.48 -6.20
CA LEU A 20 -10.93 -2.86 -6.96
C LEU A 20 -10.76 -4.22 -7.64
N THR A 21 -9.62 -4.48 -8.28
CA THR A 21 -9.36 -5.78 -8.91
C THR A 21 -9.21 -6.89 -7.86
N GLY A 22 -8.55 -6.61 -6.74
CA GLY A 22 -8.47 -7.53 -5.60
C GLY A 22 -9.84 -7.86 -5.00
N ALA A 23 -10.67 -6.84 -4.76
CA ALA A 23 -12.04 -7.01 -4.27
C ALA A 23 -12.88 -7.87 -5.22
N ALA A 24 -12.82 -7.62 -6.53
CA ALA A 24 -13.50 -8.42 -7.53
C ALA A 24 -13.05 -9.89 -7.50
N SER A 25 -11.74 -10.14 -7.38
CA SER A 25 -11.19 -11.49 -7.24
C SER A 25 -11.72 -12.22 -6.00
N LEU A 26 -11.81 -11.55 -4.86
CA LEU A 26 -12.34 -12.12 -3.62
C LEU A 26 -13.83 -12.46 -3.72
N VAL A 27 -14.61 -11.62 -4.40
CA VAL A 27 -16.04 -11.88 -4.65
C VAL A 27 -16.20 -13.09 -5.57
N VAL A 28 -15.42 -13.17 -6.65
CA VAL A 28 -15.46 -14.31 -7.59
C VAL A 28 -15.01 -15.61 -6.91
N ASN A 29 -14.05 -15.56 -5.99
CA ASN A 29 -13.58 -16.73 -5.27
C ASN A 29 -14.69 -17.37 -4.39
N GLY A 30 -15.66 -16.58 -3.92
CA GLY A 30 -16.85 -17.08 -3.21
C GLY A 30 -16.61 -17.66 -1.80
N SER A 31 -15.36 -17.91 -1.40
CA SER A 31 -15.02 -18.46 -0.07
C SER A 31 -15.53 -17.59 1.08
N LEU A 32 -15.52 -16.27 0.91
CA LEU A 32 -15.99 -15.32 1.93
C LEU A 32 -17.52 -15.30 2.06
N ILE A 33 -18.25 -15.70 1.02
CA ILE A 33 -19.72 -15.81 1.05
C ILE A 33 -20.12 -17.02 1.89
N GLN A 34 -19.35 -18.12 1.81
CA GLN A 34 -19.60 -19.33 2.59
C GLN A 34 -19.45 -19.12 4.10
N LEU A 35 -18.62 -18.16 4.50
CA LEU A 35 -18.40 -17.84 5.91
C LEU A 35 -19.58 -17.09 6.55
N GLY A 36 -20.47 -16.51 5.74
CA GLY A 36 -21.63 -15.75 6.21
C GLY A 36 -21.27 -14.41 6.88
N TRP A 37 -22.29 -13.71 7.37
CA TRP A 37 -22.12 -12.43 8.07
C TRP A 37 -22.13 -12.66 9.59
N PRO A 38 -21.25 -12.01 10.39
CA PRO A 38 -20.33 -10.91 10.03
C PRO A 38 -18.90 -11.34 9.61
N ASP A 39 -18.54 -12.62 9.79
CA ASP A 39 -17.15 -13.08 9.69
C ASP A 39 -16.57 -12.99 8.27
N GLY A 40 -17.38 -13.24 7.24
CA GLY A 40 -16.95 -13.08 5.84
C GLY A 40 -16.61 -11.62 5.51
N ALA A 41 -17.38 -10.66 6.06
CA ALA A 41 -17.15 -9.24 5.83
C ALA A 41 -15.91 -8.71 6.57
N SER A 42 -15.66 -9.19 7.80
CA SER A 42 -14.46 -8.82 8.54
C SER A 42 -13.20 -9.35 7.85
N ARG A 43 -13.22 -10.60 7.38
CA ARG A 43 -12.12 -11.17 6.58
C ARG A 43 -11.92 -10.44 5.25
N PHE A 44 -13.01 -10.11 4.54
CA PHE A 44 -12.93 -9.30 3.32
C PHE A 44 -12.20 -7.97 3.55
N ALA A 45 -12.59 -7.24 4.60
CA ALA A 45 -11.97 -5.98 4.95
C ALA A 45 -10.49 -6.13 5.35
N LEU A 46 -10.15 -7.19 6.11
CA LEU A 46 -8.77 -7.49 6.50
C LEU A 46 -7.89 -7.81 5.29
N ILE A 47 -8.38 -8.59 4.33
CA ILE A 47 -7.63 -8.94 3.12
C ILE A 47 -7.42 -7.70 2.24
N LEU A 48 -8.43 -6.83 2.10
CA LEU A 48 -8.26 -5.57 1.38
C LEU A 48 -7.28 -4.62 2.08
N LEU A 49 -7.28 -4.58 3.42
CA LEU A 49 -6.30 -3.83 4.19
C LEU A 49 -4.89 -4.40 3.95
N ALA A 50 -4.72 -5.71 3.99
CA ALA A 50 -3.45 -6.37 3.70
C ALA A 50 -2.94 -6.00 2.29
N LEU A 51 -3.83 -6.04 1.29
CA LEU A 51 -3.53 -5.66 -0.09
C LEU A 51 -3.12 -4.18 -0.20
N LEU A 52 -3.81 -3.28 0.51
CA LEU A 52 -3.46 -1.88 0.58
C LEU A 52 -2.05 -1.67 1.16
N LEU A 53 -1.74 -2.38 2.25
CA LEU A 53 -0.48 -2.25 2.96
C LEU A 53 0.70 -2.82 2.16
N THR A 54 0.56 -4.01 1.55
CA THR A 54 1.63 -4.62 0.74
C THR A 54 1.85 -3.86 -0.57
N GLY A 55 0.78 -3.50 -1.29
CA GLY A 55 0.90 -2.70 -2.51
C GLY A 55 1.42 -1.29 -2.23
N GLY A 56 0.97 -0.68 -1.13
CA GLY A 56 1.48 0.60 -0.65
C GLY A 56 2.96 0.53 -0.25
N SER A 57 3.41 -0.57 0.35
CA SER A 57 4.82 -0.84 0.66
C SER A 57 5.66 -0.86 -0.60
N ALA A 58 5.25 -1.61 -1.62
CA ALA A 58 5.94 -1.69 -2.90
C ALA A 58 6.06 -0.31 -3.58
N ASN A 59 4.98 0.48 -3.56
CA ASN A 59 5.00 1.85 -4.08
C ASN A 59 5.97 2.76 -3.30
N ALA A 60 5.99 2.65 -1.97
CA ALA A 60 6.88 3.43 -1.11
C ALA A 60 8.35 3.03 -1.33
N PHE A 61 8.65 1.74 -1.47
CA PHE A 61 9.98 1.26 -1.81
C PHE A 61 10.44 1.73 -3.18
N ASN A 62 9.57 1.66 -4.20
CA ASN A 62 9.89 2.18 -5.53
C ASN A 62 10.30 3.65 -5.46
N MET A 63 9.58 4.49 -4.71
CA MET A 63 9.94 5.90 -4.53
C MET A 63 11.22 6.09 -3.70
N TYR A 64 11.46 5.22 -2.70
CA TYR A 64 12.69 5.26 -1.90
C TYR A 64 13.93 4.97 -2.73
N PHE A 65 13.88 3.97 -3.62
CA PHE A 65 15.00 3.61 -4.50
C PHE A 65 15.18 4.62 -5.64
N GLU A 66 14.09 5.15 -6.21
CA GLU A 66 14.14 6.15 -7.29
C GLU A 66 14.50 7.57 -6.81
N ARG A 67 14.61 7.84 -5.51
CA ARG A 67 14.71 9.20 -4.94
C ARG A 67 15.80 10.09 -5.59
N GLU A 68 16.93 9.52 -5.97
CA GLU A 68 18.06 10.23 -6.59
C GLU A 68 17.82 10.54 -8.06
N VAL A 69 17.15 9.63 -8.76
CA VAL A 69 16.74 9.81 -10.15
C VAL A 69 15.58 10.82 -10.21
N ASP A 70 14.62 10.68 -9.30
CA ASP A 70 13.46 11.55 -9.19
C ASP A 70 13.83 13.02 -8.94
N SER A 71 14.92 13.28 -8.22
CA SER A 71 15.41 14.64 -7.95
C SER A 71 16.03 15.31 -9.18
N ARG A 72 16.38 14.53 -10.21
CA ARG A 72 16.95 15.01 -11.48
C ARG A 72 15.92 15.07 -12.61
N MET A 73 14.70 14.59 -12.39
CA MET A 73 13.64 14.54 -13.39
C MET A 73 12.63 15.68 -13.21
N SER A 74 12.40 16.47 -14.27
CA SER A 74 11.41 17.57 -14.31
C SER A 74 10.00 17.13 -13.93
N ARG A 75 9.63 15.89 -14.24
CA ARG A 75 8.30 15.33 -13.94
C ARG A 75 8.06 15.10 -12.45
N THR A 76 9.11 14.84 -11.65
CA THR A 76 8.98 14.26 -10.30
C THR A 76 9.68 15.07 -9.21
N ARG A 77 10.71 15.84 -9.56
CA ARG A 77 11.51 16.65 -8.64
C ARG A 77 10.64 17.55 -7.74
N ASP A 78 9.60 18.16 -8.32
CA ASP A 78 8.76 19.13 -7.60
C ASP A 78 7.43 18.54 -7.11
N LYS A 79 7.21 17.22 -7.28
CA LYS A 79 5.93 16.56 -6.97
C LYS A 79 6.05 15.45 -5.94
N ARG A 80 7.18 14.72 -5.91
CA ARG A 80 7.36 13.57 -5.02
C ARG A 80 7.88 14.03 -3.65
N PRO A 81 7.42 13.42 -2.54
CA PRO A 81 7.76 13.83 -1.18
C PRO A 81 9.24 13.66 -0.81
N LEU A 82 9.94 12.71 -1.44
CA LEU A 82 11.37 12.44 -1.16
C LEU A 82 12.30 13.50 -1.78
N PRO A 83 12.20 13.83 -3.09
CA PRO A 83 12.94 14.95 -3.67
C PRO A 83 12.67 16.30 -3.01
N LEU A 84 11.44 16.54 -2.55
CA LEU A 84 11.04 17.76 -1.84
C LEU A 84 11.54 17.82 -0.38
N GLY A 85 12.16 16.76 0.14
CA GLY A 85 12.61 16.71 1.53
C GLY A 85 11.48 16.66 2.57
N LEU A 86 10.24 16.39 2.15
CA LEU A 86 9.08 16.31 3.06
C LEU A 86 9.18 15.10 4.01
N ILE A 87 9.91 14.05 3.59
CA ILE A 87 10.17 12.85 4.37
C ILE A 87 11.65 12.50 4.26
N ALA A 88 12.31 12.28 5.39
CA ALA A 88 13.68 11.76 5.42
C ALA A 88 13.72 10.35 4.78
N PRO A 89 14.71 10.02 3.93
CA PRO A 89 14.79 8.70 3.28
C PRO A 89 14.71 7.53 4.26
N ARG A 90 15.38 7.64 5.42
CA ARG A 90 15.30 6.64 6.49
C ARG A 90 13.87 6.40 6.98
N ASN A 91 13.06 7.45 7.11
CA ASN A 91 11.68 7.32 7.56
C ASN A 91 10.80 6.69 6.47
N ALA A 92 11.04 7.00 5.20
CA ALA A 92 10.34 6.35 4.09
C ALA A 92 10.64 4.84 4.04
N PHE A 93 11.91 4.46 4.26
CA PHE A 93 12.31 3.05 4.33
C PHE A 93 11.67 2.31 5.51
N VAL A 94 11.71 2.90 6.70
CA VAL A 94 11.07 2.33 7.90
C VAL A 94 9.57 2.21 7.68
N PHE A 95 8.92 3.25 7.17
CA PHE A 95 7.49 3.22 6.85
C PHE A 95 7.14 2.09 5.88
N ALA A 96 7.83 2.02 4.74
CA ALA A 96 7.62 1.00 3.71
C ALA A 96 7.77 -0.42 4.28
N SER A 97 8.83 -0.65 5.08
CA SER A 97 9.09 -1.93 5.72
C SER A 97 7.99 -2.29 6.73
N THR A 98 7.60 -1.35 7.59
CA THR A 98 6.56 -1.57 8.61
C THR A 98 5.22 -1.95 7.98
N ILE A 99 4.74 -1.17 7.00
CA ILE A 99 3.45 -1.49 6.37
C ILE A 99 3.53 -2.80 5.56
N GLY A 100 4.69 -3.10 4.95
CA GLY A 100 4.91 -4.35 4.22
C GLY A 100 4.82 -5.57 5.15
N VAL A 101 5.55 -5.54 6.28
CA VAL A 101 5.54 -6.61 7.27
C VAL A 101 4.13 -6.83 7.84
N ILE A 102 3.41 -5.75 8.18
CA ILE A 102 2.04 -5.86 8.69
C ILE A 102 1.12 -6.48 7.64
N GLY A 103 1.18 -6.00 6.39
CA GLY A 103 0.35 -6.54 5.30
C GLY A 103 0.62 -8.02 5.03
N VAL A 104 1.90 -8.42 4.99
CA VAL A 104 2.30 -9.83 4.82
C VAL A 104 1.83 -10.68 6.00
N ALA A 105 1.96 -10.20 7.23
CA ALA A 105 1.50 -10.92 8.41
C ALA A 105 -0.01 -11.18 8.38
N ILE A 106 -0.82 -10.21 7.91
CA ILE A 106 -2.27 -10.39 7.75
C ILE A 106 -2.56 -11.44 6.67
N PHE A 107 -1.90 -11.38 5.51
CA PHE A 107 -2.08 -12.41 4.48
C PHE A 107 -1.70 -13.81 4.98
N ALA A 108 -0.59 -13.92 5.71
CA ALA A 108 -0.10 -15.20 6.23
C ALA A 108 -1.01 -15.82 7.30
N THR A 109 -1.86 -15.03 7.97
CA THR A 109 -2.71 -15.50 9.08
C THR A 109 -4.19 -15.60 8.73
N TYR A 110 -4.68 -14.80 7.78
CA TYR A 110 -6.12 -14.73 7.46
C TYR A 110 -6.47 -15.13 6.02
N PHE A 111 -5.50 -15.18 5.11
CA PHE A 111 -5.74 -15.53 3.71
C PHE A 111 -5.22 -16.93 3.35
N ASN A 112 -4.08 -17.32 3.93
CA ASN A 112 -3.51 -18.67 3.81
C ASN A 112 -4.07 -19.57 4.91
#